data_AF-A0A7V4F1Q1-F1
#
_entry.id   AF-A0A7V4F1Q1-F1
#
_cell.length_a   1.000
_cell.length_b   1.000
_cell.length_c   1.000
_cell.angle_alpha   90.00
_cell.angle_beta   90.00
_cell.angle_gamma   90.00
#
_symmetry.space_group_name_H-M   'P 1'
#
loop_
_entity.id
_entity.type
_entity.pdbx_description
1 polymer ?
#
loop_
_entity_poly.entity_id
_entity_poly.type
_entity_poly.pdbx_seq_one_letter_code
_entity_poly.pdbx_strand_id
1 'polypeptide(L)'
;MKKIIGSIVVSVFSACMLVAQPNLKIGHINTQELLQAMPETDSAQLKLEKMQKELQSQLEVMQVELNNKYQDYLSKRDSYSELVRQTKEDELQNIQQRIQQFAQNADQDLQRKRSELYKPILDKANKAIEEVARENGFTYILD
;
A
#
# COMPACT_ATOMS: atom_id res chain seq x y z
N MET A 1 55.89 74.36 -23.63
CA MET A 1 56.25 73.33 -24.64
C MET A 1 56.11 71.96 -23.99
N LYS A 2 55.48 71.03 -24.74
CA LYS A 2 55.38 69.57 -24.55
C LYS A 2 54.31 69.04 -23.56
N LYS A 3 53.41 68.25 -24.16
CA LYS A 3 52.18 67.62 -23.67
C LYS A 3 52.48 66.20 -23.18
N ILE A 4 51.80 65.69 -22.14
CA ILE A 4 51.49 64.25 -21.91
C ILE A 4 50.26 64.23 -20.97
N ILE A 5 49.01 64.11 -21.43
CA ILE A 5 48.22 62.91 -21.80
C ILE A 5 48.08 61.88 -20.67
N GLY A 6 46.85 61.75 -20.15
CA GLY A 6 46.21 60.46 -19.85
C GLY A 6 46.25 59.95 -18.41
N SER A 7 45.11 60.00 -17.72
CA SER A 7 44.66 58.95 -16.78
C SER A 7 43.19 59.23 -16.42
N ILE A 8 42.25 58.87 -17.30
CA ILE A 8 41.37 57.70 -17.13
C ILE A 8 40.74 57.65 -15.73
N VAL A 9 39.53 58.19 -15.67
CA VAL A 9 38.52 57.97 -14.64
C VAL A 9 38.17 56.48 -14.64
N VAL A 10 38.75 55.70 -13.73
CA VAL A 10 38.29 54.35 -13.44
C VAL A 10 37.17 54.48 -12.41
N SER A 11 35.96 54.70 -12.94
CA SER A 11 34.73 54.48 -12.18
C SER A 11 34.65 52.97 -11.93
N VAL A 12 34.97 52.56 -10.70
CA VAL A 12 34.80 51.18 -10.22
C VAL A 12 33.29 50.93 -10.17
N PHE A 13 32.76 50.48 -11.30
CA PHE A 13 31.41 49.97 -11.43
C PHE A 13 31.39 48.64 -10.66
N SER A 14 30.90 48.71 -9.42
CA SER A 14 30.65 47.55 -8.57
C SER A 14 29.64 46.67 -9.29
N ALA A 15 30.13 45.69 -10.05
CA ALA A 15 29.31 44.64 -10.63
C ALA A 15 28.84 43.76 -9.48
N CYS A 16 27.67 44.10 -8.90
CA CYS A 16 26.86 43.12 -8.20
C CYS A 16 26.63 41.96 -9.16
N MET A 17 27.40 40.89 -9.00
CA MET A 17 27.05 39.60 -9.55
C MET A 17 25.73 39.20 -8.91
N LEU A 18 24.62 39.53 -9.57
CA LEU A 18 23.34 38.88 -9.36
C LEU A 18 23.54 37.42 -9.75
N VAL A 19 23.96 36.60 -8.78
CA VAL A 19 23.83 35.16 -8.87
C VAL A 19 22.34 34.89 -9.03
N ALA A 20 21.91 34.62 -10.26
CA ALA A 20 20.57 34.16 -10.55
C ALA A 20 20.34 32.90 -9.72
N GLN A 21 19.57 33.03 -8.63
CA GLN A 21 19.07 31.89 -7.88
C GLN A 21 18.35 30.99 -8.90
N PRO A 22 18.64 29.67 -8.98
CA PRO A 22 17.84 28.79 -9.81
C PRO A 22 16.38 29.00 -9.40
N ASN A 23 15.50 29.31 -10.36
CA ASN A 23 14.07 29.48 -10.11
C ASN A 23 13.52 28.15 -9.60
N LEU A 24 13.52 27.99 -8.28
CA LEU A 24 13.11 26.78 -7.59
C LEU A 24 11.59 26.66 -7.73
N LYS A 25 11.15 25.87 -8.70
CA LYS A 25 9.72 25.60 -8.90
C LYS A 25 9.34 24.40 -8.05
N ILE A 26 8.46 24.61 -7.09
CA ILE A 26 7.94 23.56 -6.20
C ILE A 26 6.51 23.23 -6.64
N GLY A 27 6.23 21.95 -6.89
CA GLY A 27 4.88 21.42 -7.11
C GLY A 27 4.34 20.78 -5.84
N HIS A 28 3.03 20.79 -5.68
CA HIS A 28 2.33 20.06 -4.62
C HIS A 28 1.36 19.07 -5.27
N ILE A 29 1.31 17.84 -4.76
CA ILE A 29 0.34 16.84 -5.23
C ILE A 29 -0.20 16.06 -4.05
N ASN A 30 -1.52 15.86 -3.99
CA ASN A 30 -2.09 14.92 -3.05
C ASN A 30 -2.11 13.52 -3.69
N THR A 31 -1.17 12.67 -3.29
CA THR A 31 -1.02 11.33 -3.87
C THR A 31 -2.25 10.46 -3.60
N GLN A 32 -2.92 10.65 -2.45
CA GLN A 32 -4.14 9.92 -2.09
C GLN A 32 -5.29 10.26 -3.04
N GLU A 33 -5.48 11.55 -3.35
CA GLU A 33 -6.53 12.03 -4.26
C GLU A 33 -6.24 11.64 -5.72
N LEU A 34 -4.96 11.71 -6.13
CA LEU A 34 -4.53 11.21 -7.44
C LEU A 34 -4.87 9.72 -7.61
N LEU A 35 -4.51 8.89 -6.63
CA LEU A 35 -4.79 7.46 -6.68
C LEU A 35 -6.30 7.19 -6.71
N GLN A 36 -7.11 7.92 -5.96
CA GLN A 36 -8.58 7.77 -6.00
C GLN A 36 -9.17 8.16 -7.36
N ALA A 37 -8.57 9.11 -8.07
CA ALA A 37 -8.99 9.49 -9.42
C ALA A 37 -8.55 8.49 -10.50
N MET A 38 -7.67 7.53 -10.18
CA MET A 38 -7.21 6.53 -11.14
C MET A 38 -8.24 5.38 -11.26
N PRO A 39 -8.75 5.08 -12.46
CA PRO A 39 -9.73 4.01 -12.66
C PRO A 39 -9.21 2.62 -12.29
N GLU A 40 -7.89 2.42 -12.30
CA GLU A 40 -7.26 1.19 -11.84
C GLU A 40 -7.45 0.94 -10.33
N THR A 41 -7.62 2.01 -9.54
CA THR A 41 -7.82 1.94 -8.09
C THR A 41 -9.17 1.32 -7.75
N ASP A 42 -10.24 1.71 -8.44
CA ASP A 42 -11.56 1.10 -8.26
C ASP A 42 -11.53 -0.41 -8.60
N SER A 43 -10.84 -0.78 -9.68
CA SER A 43 -10.69 -2.20 -10.06
C SER A 43 -9.90 -2.99 -9.00
N ALA A 44 -8.83 -2.41 -8.46
CA ALA A 44 -8.05 -3.03 -7.39
C ALA A 44 -8.88 -3.19 -6.10
N GLN A 45 -9.65 -2.16 -5.74
CA GLN A 45 -10.53 -2.17 -4.57
C GLN A 45 -11.59 -3.27 -4.68
N LEU A 46 -12.29 -3.38 -5.82
CA LEU A 46 -13.29 -4.42 -6.05
C LEU A 46 -12.71 -5.83 -5.97
N LYS A 47 -11.47 -6.03 -6.47
CA LYS A 47 -10.78 -7.33 -6.37
C LYS A 47 -10.46 -7.68 -4.91
N LEU A 48 -10.03 -6.72 -4.11
CA LEU A 48 -9.76 -6.92 -2.69
C LEU A 48 -11.02 -7.22 -1.90
N GLU A 49 -12.10 -6.47 -2.13
CA GLU A 49 -13.39 -6.70 -1.47
C GLU A 49 -13.95 -8.08 -1.81
N LYS A 50 -13.83 -8.52 -3.06
CA LYS A 50 -14.24 -9.86 -3.47
C LYS A 50 -13.45 -10.94 -2.72
N MET A 51 -12.12 -10.80 -2.68
CA MET A 51 -11.25 -11.75 -1.97
C MET A 51 -11.56 -11.77 -0.46
N GLN A 52 -11.78 -10.61 0.16
CA GLN A 52 -12.15 -10.51 1.56
C GLN A 52 -13.46 -11.24 1.86
N LYS A 53 -14.50 -11.05 1.03
CA LYS A 53 -15.79 -11.74 1.17
C LYS A 53 -15.63 -13.26 1.01
N GLU A 54 -14.81 -13.69 0.06
CA GLU A 54 -14.55 -15.11 -0.17
C GLU A 54 -13.84 -15.76 1.04
N LEU A 55 -12.81 -15.11 1.58
CA LEU A 55 -12.11 -15.58 2.78
C LEU A 55 -13.03 -15.59 4.00
N GLN A 56 -13.86 -14.57 4.17
CA GLN A 56 -14.85 -14.51 5.26
C GLN A 56 -15.86 -15.66 5.16
N SER A 57 -16.36 -15.94 3.96
CA SER A 57 -17.30 -17.05 3.73
C SER A 57 -16.65 -18.41 4.03
N GLN A 58 -15.40 -18.61 3.62
CA GLN A 58 -14.66 -19.84 3.93
C GLN A 58 -14.44 -20.01 5.43
N LEU A 59 -14.07 -18.94 6.14
CA LEU A 59 -13.90 -18.96 7.59
C LEU A 59 -15.22 -19.32 8.30
N GLU A 60 -16.33 -18.74 7.86
CA GLU A 60 -17.67 -19.03 8.40
C GLU A 60 -18.04 -20.52 8.22
N VAL A 61 -17.78 -21.09 7.04
CA VAL A 61 -18.00 -22.52 6.78
C VAL A 61 -17.21 -23.40 7.76
N MET A 62 -15.94 -23.07 8.00
CA MET A 62 -15.12 -23.82 8.96
C MET A 62 -15.62 -23.67 10.40
N GLN A 63 -16.10 -22.47 10.77
CA GLN A 63 -16.67 -22.20 12.09
C GLN A 63 -17.97 -22.99 12.32
N VAL A 64 -18.82 -23.05 11.30
CA VAL A 64 -20.06 -23.86 11.31
C VAL A 64 -19.73 -25.34 11.41
N GLU A 65 -18.72 -25.82 10.66
CA GLU A 65 -18.24 -27.20 10.76
C GLU A 65 -17.81 -27.55 12.19
N LEU A 66 -16.97 -26.71 12.81
CA LEU A 66 -16.51 -26.90 14.18
C LEU A 66 -17.69 -26.95 15.15
N ASN A 67 -18.60 -25.97 15.07
CA ASN A 67 -19.76 -25.88 15.95
C ASN A 67 -20.64 -27.13 15.83
N ASN A 68 -20.94 -27.57 14.61
CA ASN A 68 -21.76 -28.76 14.38
C ASN A 68 -21.13 -30.02 14.96
N LYS A 69 -19.83 -30.24 14.72
CA LYS A 69 -19.09 -31.39 15.27
C LYS A 69 -18.99 -31.33 16.79
N TYR A 70 -18.82 -30.13 17.35
CA TYR A 70 -18.75 -29.92 18.78
C TYR A 70 -20.09 -30.26 19.46
N GLN A 71 -21.21 -29.78 18.90
CA GLN A 71 -22.54 -30.11 19.40
C GLN A 71 -22.84 -31.62 19.28
N ASP A 72 -22.47 -32.24 18.15
CA ASP A 72 -22.62 -33.69 17.96
C ASP A 72 -21.83 -34.47 19.02
N TYR A 73 -20.56 -34.09 19.23
CA TYR A 73 -19.72 -34.67 20.28
C TYR A 73 -20.36 -34.53 21.66
N LEU A 74 -20.79 -33.33 22.06
CA LEU A 74 -21.43 -33.12 23.37
C LEU A 74 -22.67 -34.00 23.57
N SER A 75 -23.49 -34.17 22.54
CA SER A 75 -24.73 -34.96 22.62
C SER A 75 -24.49 -36.47 22.76
N LYS A 76 -23.33 -36.96 22.30
CA LYS A 76 -23.02 -38.39 22.20
C LYS A 76 -21.83 -38.83 23.04
N ARG A 77 -21.11 -37.90 23.69
CA ARG A 77 -19.82 -38.18 24.36
C ARG A 77 -19.88 -39.36 25.33
N ASP A 78 -20.98 -39.48 26.08
CA ASP A 78 -21.15 -40.50 27.12
C ASP A 78 -21.51 -41.88 26.51
N SER A 79 -21.91 -41.91 25.23
CA SER A 79 -22.17 -43.14 24.46
C SER A 79 -20.94 -43.67 23.73
N TYR A 80 -19.86 -42.89 23.63
CA TYR A 80 -18.65 -43.28 22.94
C TYR A 80 -17.73 -44.14 23.81
N SER A 81 -17.01 -45.05 23.16
CA SER A 81 -15.84 -45.67 23.79
C SER A 81 -14.74 -44.62 23.97
N GLU A 82 -13.82 -44.89 24.90
CA GLU A 82 -12.67 -44.02 25.17
C GLU A 82 -11.90 -43.63 23.90
N LEU A 83 -11.58 -44.62 23.06
CA LEU A 83 -10.85 -44.42 21.80
C LEU A 83 -11.61 -43.51 20.83
N VAL A 84 -12.93 -43.71 20.70
CA VAL A 84 -13.76 -42.89 19.81
C VAL A 84 -13.87 -41.47 20.35
N ARG A 85 -14.00 -41.31 21.67
CA ARG A 85 -14.06 -40.01 22.32
C ARG A 85 -12.77 -39.22 22.08
N GLN A 86 -11.61 -39.84 22.31
CA GLN A 86 -10.30 -39.23 22.06
C GLN A 86 -10.12 -38.83 20.59
N THR A 87 -10.49 -39.71 19.66
CA THR A 87 -10.42 -39.40 18.21
C THR A 87 -11.28 -38.18 17.85
N LYS A 88 -12.45 -38.04 18.46
CA LYS A 88 -13.35 -36.89 18.24
C LYS A 88 -12.81 -35.60 18.87
N GLU A 89 -12.21 -35.68 20.05
CA GLU A 89 -11.54 -34.55 20.69
C GLU A 89 -10.36 -34.05 19.84
N ASP A 90 -9.54 -34.97 19.32
CA ASP A 90 -8.44 -34.66 18.40
C ASP A 90 -8.96 -34.02 17.11
N GLU A 91 -10.06 -34.53 16.54
CA GLU A 91 -10.71 -33.96 15.34
C GLU A 91 -11.13 -32.51 15.58
N LEU A 92 -11.78 -32.22 16.72
CA LEU A 92 -12.20 -30.87 17.10
C LEU A 92 -11.01 -29.93 17.28
N GLN A 93 -9.95 -30.39 17.95
CA GLN A 93 -8.73 -29.62 18.14
C GLN A 93 -8.05 -29.30 16.80
N ASN A 94 -7.98 -30.28 15.89
CA ASN A 94 -7.41 -30.09 14.55
C ASN A 94 -8.20 -29.06 13.74
N ILE A 95 -9.53 -29.09 13.79
CA ILE A 95 -10.37 -28.09 13.11
C ILE A 95 -10.12 -26.69 13.69
N GLN A 96 -10.02 -26.57 15.01
CA GLN A 96 -9.74 -25.30 15.66
C GLN A 96 -8.37 -24.74 15.24
N GLN A 97 -7.33 -25.59 15.16
CA GLN A 97 -6.01 -25.20 14.66
C GLN A 97 -6.07 -24.76 13.19
N ARG A 98 -6.81 -25.48 12.34
CA ARG A 98 -7.01 -25.12 10.93
C ARG A 98 -7.68 -23.75 10.79
N ILE A 99 -8.69 -23.44 11.61
CA ILE A 99 -9.37 -22.13 11.61
C ILE A 99 -8.38 -21.02 11.95
N GLN A 100 -7.56 -21.20 12.99
CA GLN A 100 -6.55 -20.21 13.39
C GLN A 100 -5.51 -19.98 12.28
N GLN A 101 -4.99 -21.05 11.70
CA GLN A 101 -4.04 -20.97 10.59
C GLN A 101 -4.66 -20.31 9.35
N PHE A 102 -5.91 -20.65 9.03
CA PHE A 102 -6.63 -20.04 7.93
C PHE A 102 -6.77 -18.53 8.12
N ALA A 103 -7.19 -18.07 9.30
CA ALA A 103 -7.32 -16.65 9.60
C ALA A 103 -5.98 -15.91 9.46
N GLN A 104 -4.89 -16.48 9.99
CA GLN A 104 -3.56 -15.89 9.87
C GLN A 104 -3.10 -15.79 8.41
N ASN A 105 -3.31 -16.85 7.63
CA ASN A 105 -2.91 -16.89 6.22
C ASN A 105 -3.78 -15.94 5.37
N ALA A 106 -5.09 -15.88 5.65
CA ALA A 106 -6.03 -14.97 4.98
C ALA A 106 -5.60 -13.51 5.11
N ASP A 107 -5.17 -13.09 6.30
CA ASP A 107 -4.65 -11.72 6.53
C ASP A 107 -3.37 -11.47 5.72
N GLN A 108 -2.43 -12.41 5.73
CA GLN A 108 -1.19 -12.30 4.96
C GLN A 108 -1.45 -12.25 3.45
N ASP A 109 -2.38 -13.06 2.96
CA ASP A 109 -2.73 -13.13 1.55
C ASP A 109 -3.46 -11.86 1.10
N LEU A 110 -4.34 -11.30 1.92
CA LEU A 110 -4.97 -10.00 1.66
C LEU A 110 -3.94 -8.87 1.56
N GLN A 111 -2.97 -8.82 2.48
CA GLN A 111 -1.90 -7.83 2.44
C GLN A 111 -1.03 -7.97 1.19
N ARG A 112 -0.63 -9.21 0.86
CA ARG A 112 0.14 -9.51 -0.35
C ARG A 112 -0.63 -9.08 -1.60
N LYS A 113 -1.91 -9.43 -1.67
CA LYS A 113 -2.76 -9.08 -2.81
C LYS A 113 -2.93 -7.57 -2.95
N ARG A 114 -3.09 -6.86 -1.85
CA ARG A 114 -3.16 -5.39 -1.85
C ARG A 114 -1.88 -4.79 -2.42
N SER A 115 -0.72 -5.26 -1.97
CA SER A 115 0.57 -4.81 -2.50
C SER A 115 0.71 -5.09 -3.99
N GLU A 116 0.35 -6.30 -4.44
CA GLU A 116 0.40 -6.69 -5.86
C GLU A 116 -0.47 -5.79 -6.75
N LEU A 117 -1.69 -5.46 -6.28
CA LEU A 117 -2.64 -4.67 -7.06
C LEU A 117 -2.28 -3.19 -7.07
N TYR A 118 -1.82 -2.64 -5.95
CA TYR A 118 -1.53 -1.21 -5.82
C TYR A 118 -0.14 -0.83 -6.35
N LYS A 119 0.84 -1.74 -6.33
CA LYS A 119 2.19 -1.47 -6.86
C LYS A 119 2.18 -0.88 -8.28
N PRO A 120 1.53 -1.47 -9.29
CA PRO A 120 1.52 -0.90 -10.64
C PRO A 120 0.75 0.43 -10.73
N ILE A 121 -0.23 0.66 -9.86
CA ILE A 121 -0.99 1.92 -9.79
C ILE A 121 -0.06 3.02 -9.27
N LEU A 122 0.67 2.75 -8.19
CA LEU A 122 1.69 3.65 -7.64
C LEU A 122 2.79 3.94 -8.66
N ASP A 123 3.29 2.92 -9.35
CA ASP A 123 4.32 3.10 -10.38
C ASP A 123 3.81 3.97 -11.55
N LYS A 124 2.53 3.86 -11.92
CA LYS A 124 1.91 4.70 -12.97
C LYS A 124 1.68 6.13 -12.48
N ALA A 125 1.22 6.31 -11.25
CA ALA A 125 1.06 7.62 -10.62
C ALA A 125 2.41 8.36 -10.57
N ASN A 126 3.46 7.71 -10.08
CA ASN A 126 4.81 8.29 -10.00
C ASN A 126 5.34 8.70 -11.37
N LYS A 127 5.17 7.87 -12.41
CA LYS A 127 5.58 8.21 -13.78
C LYS A 127 4.86 9.45 -14.32
N ALA A 128 3.55 9.55 -14.07
CA ALA A 128 2.77 10.71 -14.49
C ALA A 128 3.23 11.98 -13.75
N ILE A 129 3.53 11.87 -12.46
CA ILE A 129 4.08 12.97 -11.64
C ILE A 129 5.43 13.42 -12.20
N GLU A 130 6.36 12.49 -12.48
CA GLU A 130 7.68 12.79 -13.04
C GLU A 130 7.61 13.44 -14.43
N GLU A 131 6.67 13.01 -15.26
CA GLU A 131 6.46 13.60 -16.59
C GLU A 131 6.00 15.05 -16.49
N VAL A 132 4.96 15.31 -15.68
CA VAL A 132 4.47 16.67 -15.42
C VAL A 132 5.53 17.54 -14.75
N ALA A 133 6.33 16.97 -13.82
CA ALA A 133 7.44 17.64 -13.17
C ALA A 133 8.46 18.16 -14.19
N ARG A 134 8.88 17.27 -15.10
CA ARG A 134 9.88 17.54 -16.13
C ARG A 134 9.38 18.52 -17.18
N GLU A 135 8.13 18.39 -17.64
CA GLU A 135 7.54 19.32 -18.62
C GLU A 135 7.43 20.75 -18.07
N ASN A 136 7.13 20.92 -16.78
CA ASN A 136 6.94 22.23 -16.17
C ASN A 136 8.21 22.79 -15.50
N GLY A 137 9.28 21.99 -15.46
CA GLY A 137 10.55 22.33 -14.83
C GLY A 137 10.49 22.43 -13.31
N PHE A 138 9.62 21.63 -12.67
CA PHE A 138 9.57 21.54 -11.21
C PHE A 138 10.85 20.89 -10.67
N THR A 139 11.46 21.51 -9.67
CA THR A 139 12.68 21.04 -9.01
C THR A 139 12.36 20.13 -7.83
N TYR A 140 11.19 20.31 -7.21
CA TYR A 140 10.66 19.47 -6.13
C TYR A 140 9.16 19.29 -6.29
N ILE A 141 8.67 18.08 -5.99
CA ILE A 141 7.24 17.81 -5.79
C ILE A 141 7.05 17.37 -4.35
N LEU A 142 6.15 18.06 -3.65
CA LEU A 142 5.77 17.79 -2.27
C LEU A 142 4.40 17.09 -2.27
N ASP A 143 4.23 16.14 -1.35
CA ASP A 143 2.95 15.50 -1.04
C ASP A 143 2.20 16.31 0.04
#